data_AF-A0A928E7Z9-F1
#
_entry.id   AF-A0A928E7Z9-F1
#
_cell.length_a   1.000
_cell.length_b   1.000
_cell.length_c   1.000
_cell.angle_alpha   90.00
_cell.angle_beta   90.00
_cell.angle_gamma   90.00
#
_symmetry.space_group_name_H-M   'P 1'
#
loop_
_entity.id
_entity.type
_entity.pdbx_description
1 polymer ?
#
loop_
_entity_poly.entity_id
_entity_poly.type
_entity_poly.pdbx_seq_one_letter_code
_entity_poly.pdbx_strand_id
1 'polypeptide(L)'
;MTHHAALWAAVNHIAKINNISCSCLACRCGLDSTTFNPSKRFSSHGQPRWVSTETLYKILRGTNITPIEFANIFQSFLDQE
;
A
#
# COMPACT_ATOMS: atom_id res chain seq x y z
N MET A 1 0.34 11.96 11.34
CA MET A 1 0.66 10.54 11.01
C MET A 1 2.03 10.43 10.31
N THR A 2 2.78 9.32 10.40
CA THR A 2 4.09 9.18 9.71
C THR A 2 3.94 8.84 8.22
N HIS A 3 4.93 9.19 7.39
CA HIS A 3 4.95 8.86 5.95
C HIS A 3 4.82 7.35 5.67
N HIS A 4 5.40 6.49 6.51
CA HIS A 4 5.27 5.03 6.32
C HIS A 4 3.86 4.55 6.65
N ALA A 5 3.28 5.08 7.73
CA ALA A 5 1.89 4.77 8.08
C ALA A 5 0.93 5.26 6.98
N ALA A 6 1.17 6.45 6.42
CA ALA A 6 0.44 7.01 5.28
C ALA A 6 0.45 6.07 4.08
N LEU A 7 1.64 5.54 3.74
CA LEU A 7 1.80 4.64 2.61
C LEU A 7 0.99 3.36 2.81
N TRP A 8 1.09 2.75 4.01
CA TRP A 8 0.33 1.54 4.31
C TRP A 8 -1.18 1.79 4.40
N ALA A 9 -1.60 2.98 4.85
CA ALA A 9 -2.99 3.41 4.82
C ALA A 9 -3.49 3.59 3.38
N ALA A 10 -2.69 4.17 2.50
CA ALA A 10 -3.00 4.30 1.08
C ALA A 10 -3.17 2.92 0.41
N VAL A 11 -2.29 1.95 0.69
CA VAL A 11 -2.45 0.57 0.19
C VAL A 11 -3.74 -0.07 0.69
N ASN A 12 -4.04 0.08 1.99
CA ASN A 12 -5.29 -0.42 2.57
C ASN A 12 -6.51 0.24 1.91
N HIS A 13 -6.45 1.55 1.66
CA HIS A 13 -7.52 2.31 1.00
C HIS A 13 -7.74 1.83 -0.44
N ILE A 14 -6.67 1.59 -1.19
CA ILE A 14 -6.72 1.06 -2.55
C ILE A 14 -7.40 -0.32 -2.58
N ALA A 15 -7.11 -1.19 -1.61
CA ALA A 15 -7.82 -2.46 -1.48
C ALA A 15 -9.33 -2.23 -1.22
N LYS A 16 -9.65 -1.29 -0.30
CA LYS A 16 -11.02 -0.95 0.07
C LYS A 16 -11.85 -0.40 -1.10
N ILE A 17 -11.32 0.54 -1.90
CA ILE A 17 -12.03 1.09 -3.07
C ILE A 17 -12.25 0.03 -4.17
N ASN A 18 -11.38 -0.99 -4.23
CA ASN A 18 -11.53 -2.13 -5.12
C ASN A 18 -12.44 -3.23 -4.54
N ASN A 19 -13.02 -3.04 -3.36
CA ASN A 19 -13.85 -4.02 -2.65
C ASN A 19 -13.15 -5.39 -2.43
N ILE A 20 -11.83 -5.38 -2.22
CA ILE A 20 -11.03 -6.58 -1.99
C ILE A 20 -10.18 -6.46 -0.71
N SER A 21 -9.74 -7.59 -0.16
CA SER A 21 -8.80 -7.60 0.95
C SER A 21 -7.38 -7.24 0.49
N CYS A 22 -6.51 -6.83 1.42
CA CYS A 22 -5.10 -6.56 1.10
C CYS A 22 -4.38 -7.79 0.55
N SER A 23 -4.69 -8.99 1.06
CA SER A 23 -4.12 -10.23 0.53
C SER A 23 -4.60 -10.53 -0.89
N CYS A 24 -5.88 -10.28 -1.18
CA CYS A 24 -6.41 -10.41 -2.54
C CYS A 24 -5.79 -9.36 -3.49
N LEU A 25 -5.59 -8.13 -3.02
CA LEU A 25 -4.84 -7.10 -3.75
C LEU A 25 -3.42 -7.58 -4.07
N ALA A 26 -2.71 -8.16 -3.11
CA ALA A 26 -1.38 -8.71 -3.34
C ALA A 26 -1.39 -9.79 -4.43
N CYS A 27 -2.29 -10.77 -4.33
CA CYS A 27 -2.44 -11.81 -5.35
C CYS A 27 -2.75 -11.22 -6.74
N ARG A 28 -3.67 -10.24 -6.81
CA ARG A 28 -4.05 -9.56 -8.06
C ARG A 28 -2.88 -8.81 -8.70
N CYS A 29 -1.96 -8.31 -7.88
CA CYS A 29 -0.74 -7.64 -8.31
C CYS A 29 0.43 -8.60 -8.62
N GLY A 30 0.21 -9.92 -8.59
CA GLY A 30 1.27 -10.92 -8.79
C GLY A 30 2.29 -10.97 -7.66
N LEU A 31 1.88 -10.59 -6.45
CA LEU A 31 2.68 -10.63 -5.23
C LEU A 31 2.21 -11.78 -4.33
N ASP A 32 3.07 -12.17 -3.40
CA ASP A 32 2.67 -13.12 -2.36
C ASP A 32 1.52 -12.55 -1.50
N SER A 33 0.55 -13.39 -1.18
CA SER A 33 -0.67 -13.02 -0.43
C SER A 33 -0.39 -12.34 0.92
N THR A 34 0.80 -12.53 1.50
CA THR A 34 1.21 -11.97 2.80
C THR A 34 1.97 -10.65 2.68
N THR A 35 2.27 -10.19 1.46
CA THR A 35 3.13 -9.01 1.20
C THR A 35 2.65 -7.76 1.93
N PHE A 36 1.33 -7.57 2.03
CA PHE A 36 0.72 -6.38 2.64
C PHE A 36 0.26 -6.59 4.09
N ASN A 37 0.57 -7.74 4.69
CA ASN A 37 0.16 -8.06 6.07
C ASN A 37 0.87 -7.15 7.09
N PRO A 38 0.21 -6.79 8.22
CA PRO A 38 0.80 -5.93 9.25
C PRO A 38 2.18 -6.38 9.76
N SER A 39 2.40 -7.70 9.89
CA SER A 39 3.67 -8.27 10.33
C SER A 39 4.84 -8.03 9.37
N LYS A 40 4.57 -7.70 8.11
CA LYS A 40 5.60 -7.37 7.09
C LYS A 40 5.87 -5.87 6.99
N ARG A 41 5.08 -5.02 7.65
CA ARG A 41 5.20 -3.54 7.61
C ARG A 41 6.34 -3.01 8.48
N PHE A 42 6.91 -3.85 9.32
CA PHE A 42 8.03 -3.52 10.19
C PHE A 42 9.17 -4.51 9.95
N SER A 43 10.41 -4.07 10.14
CA SER A 43 11.58 -4.95 10.17
C SER A 43 11.62 -5.77 11.47
N SER A 44 12.50 -6.78 11.52
CA SER A 44 12.78 -7.54 12.75
C SER A 44 13.21 -6.65 13.92
N HIS A 45 13.75 -5.47 13.65
CA HIS A 45 14.17 -4.48 14.64
C HIS A 45 13.09 -3.43 14.94
N GLY A 46 11.84 -3.67 14.51
CA GLY A 46 10.71 -2.76 14.75
C GLY A 46 10.72 -1.49 13.89
N GLN A 47 11.66 -1.37 12.94
CA GLN A 47 11.73 -0.20 12.08
C GLN A 47 10.65 -0.28 10.99
N PRO A 48 9.89 0.79 10.76
CA PRO A 48 8.88 0.81 9.71
C PRO A 48 9.50 0.57 8.32
N ARG A 49 8.85 -0.27 7.51
CA ARG A 49 9.32 -0.68 6.19
C ARG A 49 8.61 0.12 5.10
N TRP A 50 9.39 0.62 4.14
CA TRP A 50 8.89 1.12 2.86
C TRP A 50 8.59 -0.03 1.90
N VAL A 51 7.52 0.11 1.11
CA VAL A 51 7.33 -0.73 -0.08
C VAL A 51 8.41 -0.40 -1.11
N SER A 52 8.85 -1.40 -1.87
CA SER A 52 9.74 -1.14 -3.01
C SER A 52 9.00 -0.43 -4.13
N THR A 53 9.73 0.33 -4.94
CA THR A 53 9.19 0.97 -6.15
C THR A 53 8.56 -0.06 -7.10
N GLU A 54 9.16 -1.24 -7.24
CA GLU A 54 8.60 -2.33 -8.04
C GLU A 54 7.23 -2.79 -7.51
N THR A 55 7.11 -2.99 -6.19
CA THR A 55 5.85 -3.37 -5.54
C THR A 55 4.78 -2.30 -5.77
N LEU A 56 5.17 -1.02 -5.65
CA LEU A 56 4.27 0.10 -5.92
C LEU A 56 3.76 0.06 -7.36
N TYR A 57 4.62 -0.12 -8.37
CA TYR A 57 4.19 -0.22 -9.77
C TYR A 57 3.28 -1.43 -10.03
N LYS A 58 3.49 -2.56 -9.34
CA LYS A 58 2.60 -3.72 -9.42
C LYS A 58 1.20 -3.41 -8.88
N ILE A 59 1.11 -2.61 -7.81
CA ILE A 59 -0.17 -2.10 -7.29
C ILE A 59 -0.85 -1.23 -8.35
N LEU A 60 -0.14 -0.19 -8.84
CA LEU A 60 -0.68 0.74 -9.84
C LEU A 60 -1.23 0.02 -11.07
N ARG A 61 -0.47 -0.93 -11.63
CA ARG A 61 -0.94 -1.75 -12.76
C ARG A 61 -2.09 -2.68 -12.40
N GLY A 62 -2.03 -3.35 -11.25
CA GLY A 62 -3.05 -4.33 -10.83
C GLY A 62 -4.41 -3.71 -10.51
N THR A 63 -4.43 -2.44 -10.11
CA THR A 63 -5.65 -1.70 -9.76
C THR A 63 -6.04 -0.64 -10.77
N ASN A 64 -5.28 -0.49 -11.87
CA ASN A 64 -5.48 0.54 -12.89
C ASN A 64 -5.51 1.97 -12.30
N ILE A 65 -4.64 2.22 -11.31
CA ILE A 65 -4.46 3.52 -10.66
C ILE A 65 -3.22 4.19 -11.24
N THR A 66 -3.32 5.47 -11.56
CA THR A 66 -2.20 6.27 -12.03
C THR A 66 -1.29 6.71 -10.88
N PRO A 67 0.01 7.00 -11.13
CA PRO A 67 0.90 7.53 -10.10
C PRO A 67 0.37 8.80 -9.42
N ILE A 68 -0.36 9.64 -10.16
CA ILE A 68 -0.92 10.90 -9.66
C ILE A 68 -2.08 10.61 -8.69
N GLU A 69 -3.00 9.71 -9.05
CA GLU A 69 -4.08 9.29 -8.15
C GLU A 69 -3.53 8.66 -6.86
N PHE A 70 -2.49 7.83 -6.97
CA PHE A 70 -1.82 7.29 -5.79
C PHE A 70 -1.22 8.39 -4.92
N ALA A 71 -0.54 9.37 -5.51
CA ALA A 71 0.03 10.50 -4.78
C ALA A 71 -1.05 11.31 -4.07
N ASN A 72 -2.22 11.53 -4.70
CA ASN A 72 -3.36 12.20 -4.08
C ASN A 72 -3.93 11.42 -2.90
N ILE A 73 -4.11 10.10 -3.04
CA ILE A 73 -4.55 9.23 -1.93
C ILE A 73 -3.53 9.30 -0.79
N PHE A 74 -2.24 9.17 -1.10
CA PHE A 74 -1.16 9.24 -0.12
C PHE A 74 -1.13 10.58 0.63
N GLN A 75 -1.23 11.69 -0.11
CA GLN A 75 -1.27 13.04 0.45
C GLN A 75 -2.50 13.24 1.34
N SER A 76 -3.67 12.71 0.94
CA SER A 76 -4.90 12.83 1.73
C SER A 76 -4.79 12.24 3.13
N PHE A 77 -3.95 11.20 3.33
CA PHE A 77 -3.71 10.66 4.65
C PHE A 77 -2.73 11.54 5.45
N LEU A 78 -1.73 12.15 4.81
CA LEU A 78 -0.80 13.05 5.48
C LEU A 78 -1.48 14.33 5.98
N ASP A 79 -2.48 14.81 5.25
CA ASP A 79 -3.25 16.02 5.59
C ASP A 79 -4.27 15.78 6.72
N GLN A 80 -4.51 14.51 7.11
CA GLN A 80 -5.30 14.16 8.28
C GLN A 80 -4.40 14.22 9.53
N GLU A 81 -4.39 15.39 10.19
CA GLU A 81 -3.81 15.57 11.54
C GLU A 81 -4.71 15.00 12.64
#